data_AF-A0A4D4LFX7-F1
#
_entry.id   AF-A0A4D4LFX7-F1
#
_cell.length_a   1.000
_cell.length_b   1.000
_cell.length_c   1.000
_cell.angle_alpha   90.00
_cell.angle_beta   90.00
_cell.angle_gamma   90.00
#
_symmetry.space_group_name_H-M   'P 1'
#
loop_
_entity.id
_entity.type
_entity.pdbx_description
1 polymer ?
#
loop_
_entity_poly.entity_id
_entity_poly.type
_entity_poly.pdbx_seq_one_letter_code
_entity_poly.pdbx_strand_id
1 'polypeptide(L)'
;MPEAPLSRGAHHPPTAVPRDQPPPTAARTAAAAGPPGLLTSLAPLLAEWLPRQRWFAGKGRPVTGFALVSATELLPWRASGGTPGLLHLLVRAQQPEPPGHRHGFGCGHRRGAAASDCYQLLLGARPALPPPLAPALIGRPSGGPLDGQTVYEALADPRLTTLLLERLRMPGRLGPLRFVREPSSAIPSALAPRVMTAEQSNSSVVYGDTFILKLFRRVSPGTNPDLELPLALARTGCTRVPAPAAWFEAEPPAEGAGPRPEPFTLGCSSPTWPVPGTAGSSRWTPWPPTATSPAPPARWGTRPPRSIWRWPAHCPPPCCAARRSSTWPPR
;
A
#
# COMPACT_ATOMS: atom_id res chain seq x y z
N MET A 1 7.14 -63.93 53.82
CA MET A 1 6.90 -62.56 54.33
C MET A 1 8.21 -61.81 54.24
N PRO A 2 8.33 -60.75 53.42
CA PRO A 2 9.59 -60.04 53.22
C PRO A 2 9.72 -58.86 54.19
N GLU A 3 10.91 -58.64 54.73
CA GLU A 3 11.36 -57.34 55.22
C GLU A 3 12.52 -56.86 54.34
N ALA A 4 12.44 -55.59 53.94
CA ALA A 4 13.38 -54.91 53.08
C ALA A 4 14.75 -54.69 53.76
N PRO A 5 15.75 -54.29 52.98
CA PRO A 5 16.68 -53.29 53.49
C PRO A 5 16.76 -52.03 52.61
N LEU A 6 16.90 -50.94 53.35
CA LEU A 6 16.96 -49.55 52.93
C LEU A 6 18.23 -49.20 52.14
N SER A 7 17.98 -48.39 51.11
CA SER A 7 18.79 -47.36 50.45
C SER A 7 20.21 -47.06 50.97
N ARG A 8 21.17 -47.09 50.04
CA ARG A 8 22.32 -46.16 50.02
C ARG A 8 22.21 -45.27 48.79
N GLY A 9 22.29 -43.96 49.03
CA GLY A 9 22.09 -42.92 48.04
C GLY A 9 23.20 -42.85 47.00
N ALA A 10 22.80 -42.44 45.80
CA ALA A 10 23.67 -41.81 44.82
C ALA A 10 23.04 -40.44 44.49
N HIS A 11 23.65 -39.38 44.98
CA HIS A 11 23.37 -38.02 44.51
C HIS A 11 23.77 -37.94 43.03
N HIS A 12 22.78 -37.87 42.14
CA HIS A 12 22.99 -37.41 40.78
C HIS A 12 22.93 -35.88 40.74
N PRO A 13 23.96 -35.20 40.22
CA PRO A 13 23.89 -33.76 39.99
C PRO A 13 22.89 -33.46 38.87
N PRO A 14 22.20 -32.30 38.89
CA PRO A 14 21.35 -31.91 37.78
C PRO A 14 22.21 -31.67 36.54
N THR A 15 21.83 -32.31 35.43
CA THR A 15 22.44 -32.14 34.12
C THR A 15 22.31 -30.67 33.71
N ALA A 16 23.42 -29.95 33.74
CA ALA A 16 23.51 -28.58 33.26
C ALA A 16 23.22 -28.57 31.75
N VAL A 17 22.12 -27.94 31.36
CA VAL A 17 21.84 -27.61 29.95
C VAL A 17 22.88 -26.57 29.51
N PRO A 18 23.68 -26.81 28.46
CA PRO A 18 24.59 -25.79 27.96
C PRO A 18 23.78 -24.63 27.38
N ARG A 19 23.74 -23.51 28.12
CA ARG A 19 23.37 -22.21 27.58
C ARG A 19 24.59 -21.66 26.83
N ASP A 20 24.70 -22.03 25.56
CA ASP A 20 25.45 -21.26 24.56
C ASP A 20 25.08 -21.78 23.17
N GLN A 21 23.85 -21.50 22.76
CA GLN A 21 23.52 -21.41 21.33
C GLN A 21 23.60 -19.93 20.96
N PRO A 22 24.51 -19.53 20.05
CA PRO A 22 24.47 -18.18 19.53
C PRO A 22 23.12 -17.98 18.84
N PRO A 23 22.49 -16.79 18.96
CA PRO A 23 21.25 -16.50 18.26
C PRO A 23 21.47 -16.74 16.76
N PRO A 24 20.44 -17.21 16.02
CA PRO A 24 20.55 -17.38 14.58
C PRO A 24 21.04 -16.06 13.99
N THR A 25 22.20 -16.11 13.36
CA THR A 25 22.87 -14.96 12.77
C THR A 25 21.87 -14.27 11.86
N ALA A 26 21.39 -13.09 12.29
CA ALA A 26 20.51 -12.27 11.48
C ALA A 26 21.19 -12.09 10.12
N ALA A 27 20.57 -12.66 9.08
CA ALA A 27 21.05 -12.57 7.72
C ALA A 27 21.33 -11.08 7.44
N ARG A 28 22.59 -10.76 7.18
CA ARG A 28 23.04 -9.40 6.87
C ARG A 28 22.21 -8.90 5.69
N THR A 29 21.32 -7.95 5.96
CA THR A 29 20.45 -7.31 4.97
C THR A 29 21.31 -6.48 4.02
N ALA A 30 21.66 -7.04 2.86
CA ALA A 30 22.15 -6.25 1.74
C ALA A 30 20.96 -5.57 1.04
N ALA A 31 21.13 -4.28 0.72
CA ALA A 31 20.13 -3.42 0.08
C ALA A 31 19.57 -4.08 -1.20
N ALA A 32 18.24 -4.26 -1.26
CA ALA A 32 17.57 -4.99 -2.33
C ALA A 32 17.50 -4.19 -3.64
N ALA A 33 18.62 -4.12 -4.36
CA ALA A 33 18.57 -4.03 -5.82
C ALA A 33 18.12 -5.41 -6.34
N GLY A 34 17.12 -5.45 -7.22
CA GLY A 34 16.60 -6.69 -7.79
C GLY A 34 17.66 -7.54 -8.51
N PRO A 35 17.30 -8.76 -8.97
CA PRO A 35 18.27 -9.62 -9.65
C PRO A 35 18.96 -8.89 -10.82
N PRO A 36 20.29 -9.06 -10.99
CA PRO A 36 21.05 -8.34 -12.01
C PRO A 36 20.42 -8.45 -13.40
N GLY A 37 20.38 -7.35 -14.13
CA GLY A 37 19.81 -7.29 -15.49
C GLY A 37 18.28 -7.30 -15.58
N LEU A 38 17.55 -7.43 -14.45
CA LEU A 38 16.08 -7.39 -14.44
C LEU A 38 15.54 -6.11 -15.06
N LEU A 39 15.94 -4.95 -14.51
CA LEU A 39 15.44 -3.67 -15.03
C LEU A 39 15.89 -3.44 -16.48
N THR A 40 17.12 -3.80 -16.81
CA THR A 40 17.66 -3.68 -18.18
C THR A 40 16.80 -4.44 -19.19
N SER A 41 16.39 -5.67 -18.87
CA SER A 41 15.53 -6.49 -19.74
C SER A 41 14.08 -5.97 -19.85
N LEU A 42 13.58 -5.31 -18.80
CA LEU A 42 12.21 -4.79 -18.75
C LEU A 42 12.08 -3.36 -19.29
N ALA A 43 13.14 -2.56 -19.23
CA ALA A 43 13.10 -1.13 -19.53
C ALA A 43 12.52 -0.80 -20.91
N PRO A 44 12.87 -1.49 -22.02
CA PRO A 44 12.26 -1.21 -23.33
C PRO A 44 10.74 -1.42 -23.32
N LEU A 45 10.28 -2.52 -22.70
CA LEU A 45 8.85 -2.85 -22.62
C LEU A 45 8.09 -1.83 -21.74
N LEU A 46 8.67 -1.45 -20.61
CA LEU A 46 8.08 -0.49 -19.69
C LEU A 46 8.04 0.92 -20.28
N ALA A 47 9.04 1.31 -21.08
CA ALA A 47 9.08 2.61 -21.75
C ALA A 47 7.91 2.77 -22.73
N GLU A 48 7.48 1.68 -23.36
CA GLU A 48 6.31 1.65 -24.23
C GLU A 48 4.98 1.54 -23.47
N TRP A 49 4.92 0.66 -22.48
CA TRP A 49 3.68 0.31 -21.79
C TRP A 49 3.26 1.36 -20.75
N LEU A 50 4.19 1.90 -19.97
CA LEU A 50 3.89 2.80 -18.86
C LEU A 50 3.19 4.10 -19.32
N PRO A 51 3.63 4.77 -20.41
CA PRO A 51 2.95 5.97 -20.90
C PRO A 51 1.53 5.74 -21.40
N ARG A 52 1.12 4.50 -21.68
CA ARG A 52 -0.25 4.15 -22.10
C ARG A 52 -1.21 4.05 -20.90
N GLN A 53 -0.69 3.93 -19.67
CA GLN A 53 -1.50 3.78 -18.48
C GLN A 53 -2.21 5.08 -18.09
N ARG A 54 -3.49 5.01 -17.76
CA ARG A 54 -4.30 6.21 -17.40
C ARG A 54 -3.75 6.96 -16.18
N TRP A 55 -3.18 6.23 -15.23
CA TRP A 55 -2.63 6.74 -13.97
C TRP A 55 -1.20 7.27 -14.08
N PHE A 56 -0.55 7.13 -15.25
CA PHE A 56 0.77 7.68 -15.47
C PHE A 56 0.70 9.21 -15.55
N ALA A 57 1.40 9.90 -14.65
CA ALA A 57 1.34 11.35 -14.54
C ALA A 57 2.22 12.08 -15.57
N GLY A 58 3.23 11.41 -16.12
CA GLY A 58 4.21 11.99 -17.03
C GLY A 58 3.78 12.13 -18.49
N LYS A 59 2.47 12.23 -18.78
CA LYS A 59 1.92 12.26 -20.14
C LYS A 59 2.52 13.41 -20.96
N GLY A 60 2.69 13.17 -22.27
CA GLY A 60 3.24 14.16 -23.20
C GLY A 60 4.75 14.35 -23.12
N ARG A 61 5.46 13.65 -22.23
CA ARG A 61 6.93 13.63 -22.17
C ARG A 61 7.45 12.22 -22.39
N PRO A 62 8.51 12.03 -23.19
CA PRO A 62 9.12 10.71 -23.36
C PRO A 62 9.73 10.22 -22.04
N VAL A 63 9.64 8.91 -21.79
CA VAL A 63 10.39 8.27 -20.72
C VAL A 63 11.79 7.97 -21.26
N THR A 64 12.82 8.55 -20.66
CA THR A 64 14.22 8.42 -21.11
C THR A 64 14.98 7.30 -20.40
N GLY A 65 14.42 6.76 -19.32
CA GLY A 65 15.03 5.68 -18.56
C GLY A 65 14.26 5.35 -17.30
N PHE A 66 14.77 4.36 -16.58
CA PHE A 66 14.23 3.94 -15.29
C PHE A 66 15.37 3.74 -14.28
N ALA A 67 15.10 4.07 -13.02
CA ALA A 67 15.92 3.63 -11.91
C ALA A 67 15.11 2.67 -11.03
N LEU A 68 15.67 1.50 -10.74
CA LEU A 68 15.04 0.50 -9.88
C LEU A 68 15.21 0.94 -8.42
N VAL A 69 14.09 1.10 -7.71
CA VAL A 69 14.08 1.38 -6.27
C VAL A 69 14.03 0.08 -5.48
N SER A 70 13.16 -0.85 -5.89
CA SER A 70 13.11 -2.20 -5.32
C SER A 70 12.44 -3.18 -6.27
N ALA A 71 12.77 -4.46 -6.15
CA ALA A 71 12.09 -5.56 -6.80
C ALA A 71 11.86 -6.67 -5.78
N THR A 72 10.61 -7.12 -5.62
CA THR A 72 10.23 -8.19 -4.69
C THR A 72 9.45 -9.25 -5.41
N GLU A 73 9.97 -10.47 -5.43
CA GLU A 73 9.24 -11.65 -5.91
C GLU A 73 8.20 -12.06 -4.85
N LEU A 74 6.92 -11.84 -5.14
CA LEU A 74 5.80 -12.22 -4.26
C LEU A 74 5.41 -13.68 -4.47
N LEU A 75 5.49 -14.15 -5.71
CA LEU A 75 5.30 -15.55 -6.08
C LEU A 75 6.37 -15.92 -7.11
N PRO A 76 7.09 -17.04 -6.93
CA PRO A 76 8.20 -17.34 -7.80
C PRO A 76 7.80 -17.56 -9.26
N TRP A 77 8.47 -16.88 -10.20
CA TRP A 77 8.20 -17.08 -11.64
C TRP A 77 8.94 -18.27 -12.22
N ARG A 78 9.98 -18.76 -11.53
CA ARG A 78 10.74 -19.96 -11.90
C ARG A 78 10.13 -21.24 -11.32
N ALA A 79 9.02 -21.15 -10.60
CA ALA A 79 8.35 -22.32 -10.06
C ALA A 79 7.84 -23.23 -11.19
N SER A 80 8.17 -24.51 -11.11
CA SER A 80 7.63 -25.52 -12.00
C SER A 80 6.11 -25.67 -11.80
N GLY A 81 5.37 -26.01 -12.86
CA GLY A 81 3.93 -26.34 -12.75
C GLY A 81 2.95 -25.31 -13.34
N GLY A 82 3.39 -24.37 -14.17
CA GLY A 82 2.49 -23.50 -14.95
C GLY A 82 1.77 -22.41 -14.15
N THR A 83 2.07 -22.29 -12.85
CA THR A 83 1.62 -21.18 -12.01
C THR A 83 2.32 -19.90 -12.46
N PRO A 84 1.59 -18.78 -12.66
CA PRO A 84 2.22 -17.51 -12.98
C PRO A 84 3.03 -16.99 -11.78
N GLY A 85 4.20 -16.41 -12.02
CA GLY A 85 4.93 -15.62 -11.02
C GLY A 85 4.32 -14.24 -10.83
N LEU A 86 4.61 -13.62 -9.68
CA LEU A 86 4.21 -12.27 -9.33
C LEU A 86 5.40 -11.48 -8.82
N LEU A 87 5.71 -10.38 -9.52
CA LEU A 87 6.80 -9.47 -9.20
C LEU A 87 6.23 -8.10 -8.85
N HIS A 88 6.62 -7.57 -7.70
CA HIS A 88 6.36 -6.19 -7.31
C HIS A 88 7.61 -5.34 -7.59
N LEU A 89 7.44 -4.25 -8.32
CA LEU A 89 8.52 -3.31 -8.63
C LEU A 89 8.17 -1.91 -8.15
N LEU A 90 9.17 -1.24 -7.59
CA LEU A 90 9.20 0.22 -7.50
C LEU A 90 10.24 0.76 -8.49
N VAL A 91 9.80 1.58 -9.43
CA VAL A 91 10.67 2.17 -10.45
C VAL A 91 10.46 3.68 -10.51
N ARG A 92 11.55 4.43 -10.59
CA ARG A 92 11.52 5.85 -10.91
C ARG A 92 11.56 6.02 -12.42
N ALA A 93 10.55 6.66 -12.99
CA ALA A 93 10.55 6.99 -14.42
C ALA A 93 11.33 8.29 -14.63
N GLN A 94 12.38 8.23 -15.44
CA GLN A 94 13.18 9.40 -15.80
C GLN A 94 12.53 10.06 -17.02
N GLN A 95 12.32 11.37 -16.92
CA GLN A 95 11.79 12.19 -18.01
C GLN A 95 12.59 13.48 -18.08
N PRO A 96 12.68 14.12 -19.26
CA PRO A 96 13.28 15.45 -19.37
C PRO A 96 12.57 16.45 -18.46
N GLU A 97 13.34 17.37 -17.87
CA GLU A 97 12.76 18.46 -17.10
C GLU A 97 11.87 19.34 -17.99
N PRO A 98 10.73 19.84 -17.49
CA PRO A 98 9.89 20.74 -18.26
C PRO A 98 10.65 22.03 -18.57
N PRO A 99 10.58 22.56 -19.81
CA PRO A 99 11.08 23.89 -20.11
C PRO A 99 10.35 24.90 -19.22
N GLY A 100 11.08 25.61 -18.35
CA GLY A 100 10.51 26.69 -17.51
C GLY A 100 10.53 26.45 -15.99
N HIS A 101 10.84 25.24 -15.51
CA HIS A 101 11.16 25.03 -14.08
C HIS A 101 12.56 25.57 -13.74
N ARG A 102 12.73 26.89 -13.79
CA ARG A 102 13.90 27.54 -13.20
C ARG A 102 13.82 27.34 -11.69
N HIS A 103 14.87 26.77 -11.10
CA HIS A 103 15.02 26.56 -9.66
C HIS A 103 14.54 27.79 -8.88
N GLY A 104 13.39 27.64 -8.18
CA GLY A 104 12.97 28.61 -7.18
C GLY A 104 14.05 28.72 -6.11
N PHE A 105 14.42 29.94 -5.77
CA PHE A 105 15.37 30.25 -4.71
C PHE A 105 14.92 29.59 -3.38
N GLY A 106 15.81 28.81 -2.77
CA GLY A 106 15.73 28.46 -1.34
C GLY A 106 15.28 27.04 -1.01
N CYS A 107 16.19 26.07 -1.06
CA CYS A 107 16.52 25.13 0.02
C CYS A 107 17.56 24.13 -0.48
N GLY A 108 18.64 23.91 0.28
CA GLY A 108 19.83 23.16 -0.10
C GLY A 108 19.66 21.64 -0.24
N HIS A 109 18.73 21.19 -1.10
CA HIS A 109 18.74 19.80 -1.58
C HIS A 109 19.80 19.68 -2.67
N ARG A 110 20.76 18.77 -2.45
CA ARG A 110 21.88 18.49 -3.36
C ARG A 110 21.42 18.43 -4.81
N ARG A 111 22.04 19.27 -5.65
CA ARG A 111 21.96 19.20 -7.12
C ARG A 111 22.21 17.75 -7.57
N GLY A 112 21.28 17.15 -8.31
CA GLY A 112 21.58 15.95 -9.11
C GLY A 112 20.46 14.93 -9.35
N ALA A 113 19.35 14.95 -8.60
CA ALA A 113 18.23 14.05 -8.87
C ALA A 113 16.99 14.87 -9.23
N ALA A 114 16.73 15.04 -10.54
CA ALA A 114 15.40 15.45 -10.99
C ALA A 114 14.38 14.55 -10.27
N ALA A 115 13.39 15.16 -9.61
CA ALA A 115 12.36 14.48 -8.84
C ALA A 115 11.54 13.58 -9.77
N SER A 116 12.05 12.38 -10.00
CA SER A 116 11.43 11.37 -10.85
C SER A 116 10.32 10.71 -10.07
N ASP A 117 9.13 10.68 -10.68
CA ASP A 117 7.98 10.01 -10.13
C ASP A 117 8.29 8.52 -9.93
N CYS A 118 8.04 8.04 -8.72
CA CYS A 118 8.17 6.63 -8.38
C CYS A 118 6.83 5.94 -8.64
N TYR A 119 6.89 4.82 -9.37
CA TYR A 119 5.73 4.04 -9.75
C TYR A 119 5.81 2.63 -9.18
N GLN A 120 4.68 2.17 -8.64
CA GLN A 120 4.46 0.79 -8.23
C GLN A 120 3.88 -0.01 -9.39
N LEU A 121 4.58 -1.09 -9.76
CA LEU A 121 4.17 -2.03 -10.79
C LEU A 121 3.97 -3.42 -10.18
N LEU A 122 2.90 -4.09 -10.59
CA LEU A 122 2.63 -5.49 -10.27
C LEU A 122 2.66 -6.26 -11.59
N LEU A 123 3.71 -7.05 -11.78
CA LEU A 123 3.97 -7.75 -13.03
C LEU A 123 3.72 -9.24 -12.83
N GLY A 124 2.88 -9.81 -13.68
CA GLY A 124 2.77 -11.25 -13.83
C GLY A 124 3.83 -11.75 -14.81
N ALA A 125 4.39 -12.92 -14.56
CA ALA A 125 5.36 -13.57 -15.44
C ALA A 125 4.98 -15.03 -15.66
N ARG A 126 4.93 -15.48 -16.92
CA ARG A 126 4.67 -16.88 -17.26
C ARG A 126 5.16 -17.21 -18.67
N PRO A 127 5.50 -18.47 -19.01
CA PRO A 127 6.01 -18.81 -20.34
C PRO A 127 5.02 -18.48 -21.47
N ALA A 128 3.77 -18.91 -21.31
CA ALA A 128 2.70 -18.69 -22.29
C ALA A 128 1.51 -17.95 -21.65
N LEU A 129 1.13 -16.81 -22.23
CA LEU A 129 0.02 -15.98 -21.77
C LEU A 129 -1.32 -16.53 -22.32
N PRO A 130 -2.32 -16.84 -21.48
CA PRO A 130 -3.63 -17.29 -21.92
C PRO A 130 -4.36 -16.20 -22.72
N PRO A 131 -5.20 -16.56 -23.71
CA PRO A 131 -5.92 -15.59 -24.53
C PRO A 131 -6.71 -14.53 -23.75
N PRO A 132 -7.41 -14.85 -22.63
CA PRO A 132 -8.12 -13.83 -21.85
C PRO A 132 -7.22 -12.73 -21.24
N LEU A 133 -5.92 -12.99 -21.08
CA LEU A 133 -4.96 -12.04 -20.53
C LEU A 133 -4.20 -11.27 -21.63
N ALA A 134 -4.47 -11.52 -22.92
CA ALA A 134 -3.79 -10.84 -24.02
C ALA A 134 -3.84 -9.30 -23.94
N PRO A 135 -4.96 -8.65 -23.54
CA PRO A 135 -5.00 -7.19 -23.39
C PRO A 135 -4.08 -6.64 -22.28
N ALA A 136 -3.65 -7.50 -21.35
CA ALA A 136 -2.77 -7.13 -20.24
C ALA A 136 -1.28 -7.29 -20.60
N LEU A 137 -0.95 -7.74 -21.82
CA LEU A 137 0.41 -7.97 -22.26
C LEU A 137 1.25 -6.68 -22.14
N ILE A 138 2.40 -6.82 -21.49
CA ILE A 138 3.45 -5.79 -21.46
C ILE A 138 4.50 -6.13 -22.52
N GLY A 139 4.92 -7.40 -22.59
CA GLY A 139 5.80 -7.90 -23.64
C GLY A 139 6.59 -9.12 -23.22
N ARG A 140 7.63 -9.44 -23.99
CA ARG A 140 8.57 -10.54 -23.71
C ARG A 140 9.97 -9.96 -23.57
N PRO A 141 10.59 -10.02 -22.36
CA PRO A 141 11.94 -9.52 -22.17
C PRO A 141 12.93 -10.30 -23.04
N SER A 142 13.90 -9.60 -23.62
CA SER A 142 15.03 -10.21 -24.32
C SER A 142 16.17 -10.41 -23.32
N GLY A 143 16.41 -11.65 -22.89
CA GLY A 143 17.45 -11.95 -21.90
C GLY A 143 17.10 -11.52 -20.46
N GLY A 144 18.11 -11.59 -19.59
CA GLY A 144 17.96 -11.30 -18.17
C GLY A 144 17.18 -12.38 -17.39
N PRO A 145 16.81 -12.10 -16.12
CA PRO A 145 16.18 -13.09 -15.24
C PRO A 145 14.78 -13.58 -15.67
N LEU A 146 14.11 -12.83 -16.56
CA LEU A 146 12.78 -13.13 -17.10
C LEU A 146 12.84 -13.65 -18.55
N ASP A 147 14.02 -14.06 -19.02
CA ASP A 147 14.16 -14.64 -20.35
C ASP A 147 13.23 -15.85 -20.56
N GLY A 148 12.61 -15.94 -21.75
CA GLY A 148 11.60 -16.94 -22.06
C GLY A 148 10.24 -16.75 -21.35
N GLN A 149 10.07 -15.69 -20.54
CA GLN A 149 8.78 -15.36 -19.92
C GLN A 149 8.03 -14.32 -20.76
N THR A 150 6.70 -14.39 -20.69
CA THR A 150 5.79 -13.33 -21.09
C THR A 150 5.39 -12.54 -19.85
N VAL A 151 5.59 -11.22 -19.89
CA VAL A 151 5.31 -10.28 -18.81
C VAL A 151 4.01 -9.51 -19.11
N TYR A 152 3.17 -9.34 -18.09
CA TYR A 152 1.84 -8.75 -18.22
C TYR A 152 1.41 -8.03 -16.94
N GLU A 153 0.38 -7.18 -17.00
CA GLU A 153 -0.18 -6.50 -15.82
C GLU A 153 -0.87 -7.52 -14.92
N ALA A 154 -0.31 -7.73 -13.72
CA ALA A 154 -0.73 -8.80 -12.82
C ALA A 154 -2.17 -8.65 -12.34
N LEU A 155 -2.67 -7.40 -12.23
CA LEU A 155 -4.04 -7.19 -11.77
C LEU A 155 -5.08 -7.78 -12.73
N ALA A 156 -4.73 -8.01 -14.00
CA ALA A 156 -5.63 -8.67 -14.94
C ALA A 156 -5.80 -10.17 -14.67
N ASP A 157 -4.90 -10.81 -13.91
CA ASP A 157 -4.97 -12.25 -13.58
C ASP A 157 -5.68 -12.48 -12.22
N PRO A 158 -6.87 -13.12 -12.22
CA PRO A 158 -7.61 -13.44 -11.00
C PRO A 158 -6.81 -14.28 -10.00
N ARG A 159 -5.88 -15.13 -10.45
CA ARG A 159 -5.04 -15.96 -9.56
C ARG A 159 -4.06 -15.10 -8.78
N LEU A 160 -3.42 -14.14 -9.44
CA LEU A 160 -2.47 -13.23 -8.81
C LEU A 160 -3.16 -12.23 -7.89
N THR A 161 -4.33 -11.72 -8.28
CA THR A 161 -5.12 -10.83 -7.42
C THR A 161 -5.71 -11.54 -6.20
N THR A 162 -6.07 -12.82 -6.30
CA THR A 162 -6.43 -13.65 -5.14
C THR A 162 -5.25 -13.80 -4.19
N LEU A 163 -4.04 -14.02 -4.71
CA LEU A 163 -2.84 -14.14 -3.88
C LEU A 163 -2.51 -12.84 -3.15
N LEU A 164 -2.73 -11.68 -3.77
CA LEU A 164 -2.56 -10.38 -3.10
C LEU A 164 -3.48 -10.24 -1.86
N LEU A 165 -4.72 -10.74 -1.93
CA LEU A 165 -5.62 -10.76 -0.77
C LEU A 165 -5.08 -11.64 0.35
N GLU A 166 -4.68 -12.86 0.02
CA GLU A 166 -4.11 -13.79 1.01
C GLU A 166 -2.81 -13.24 1.62
N ARG A 167 -2.00 -12.51 0.83
CA ARG A 167 -0.82 -11.83 1.35
C ARG A 167 -1.20 -10.72 2.32
N LEU A 168 -2.24 -9.92 2.06
CA LEU A 168 -2.70 -8.86 2.97
C LEU A 168 -3.29 -9.41 4.28
N ARG A 169 -3.83 -10.63 4.27
CA ARG A 169 -4.32 -11.32 5.48
C ARG A 169 -3.20 -11.68 6.46
N MET A 170 -1.97 -11.85 5.96
CA MET A 170 -0.81 -12.26 6.75
C MET A 170 0.08 -11.05 7.11
N PRO A 171 -0.02 -10.46 8.32
CA PRO A 171 0.92 -9.41 8.71
C PRO A 171 2.36 -9.95 8.75
N GLY A 172 3.33 -9.10 8.46
CA GLY A 172 4.75 -9.48 8.47
C GLY A 172 5.51 -8.93 7.27
N ARG A 173 6.76 -9.36 7.12
CA ARG A 173 7.67 -8.88 6.07
C ARG A 173 7.84 -9.89 4.94
N LEU A 174 8.09 -9.37 3.75
CA LEU A 174 8.58 -10.13 2.60
C LEU A 174 9.60 -9.26 1.87
N GLY A 175 10.89 -9.52 2.12
CA GLY A 175 11.96 -8.62 1.69
C GLY A 175 11.73 -7.18 2.20
N PRO A 176 11.79 -6.16 1.32
CA PRO A 176 11.56 -4.76 1.70
C PRO A 176 10.08 -4.43 1.96
N LEU A 177 9.16 -5.34 1.66
CA LEU A 177 7.73 -5.12 1.84
C LEU A 177 7.30 -5.45 3.27
N ARG A 178 6.55 -4.54 3.87
CA ARG A 178 5.93 -4.70 5.19
C ARG A 178 4.42 -4.71 5.04
N PHE A 179 3.79 -5.77 5.51
CA PHE A 179 2.34 -5.95 5.49
C PHE A 179 1.78 -5.80 6.89
N VAL A 180 0.73 -4.99 7.03
CA VAL A 180 0.07 -4.68 8.28
C VAL A 180 -1.40 -5.03 8.16
N ARG A 181 -1.93 -5.65 9.20
CA ARG A 181 -3.36 -5.91 9.36
C ARG A 181 -3.81 -5.28 10.66
N GLU A 182 -4.92 -4.57 10.62
CA GLU A 182 -5.54 -4.02 11.82
C GLU A 182 -6.05 -5.20 12.69
N PRO A 183 -5.63 -5.33 13.96
CA PRO A 183 -5.91 -6.52 14.77
C PRO A 183 -7.41 -6.84 14.92
N SER A 184 -8.24 -5.80 15.01
CA SER A 184 -9.70 -5.93 15.13
C SER A 184 -10.41 -6.23 13.81
N SER A 185 -9.71 -6.21 12.68
CA SER A 185 -10.28 -6.41 11.35
C SER A 185 -9.99 -7.81 10.82
N ALA A 186 -11.04 -8.58 10.58
CA ALA A 186 -10.96 -9.85 9.86
C ALA A 186 -11.19 -9.61 8.37
N ILE A 187 -10.23 -10.03 7.54
CA ILE A 187 -10.38 -10.04 6.07
C ILE A 187 -10.69 -11.49 5.70
N PRO A 188 -11.86 -11.85 5.16
CA PRO A 188 -12.19 -13.22 4.75
C PRO A 188 -11.27 -13.74 3.63
N SER A 189 -11.10 -15.06 3.58
CA SER A 189 -10.36 -15.74 2.50
C SER A 189 -11.27 -15.98 1.32
N ALA A 190 -10.67 -16.34 0.19
CA ALA A 190 -11.41 -16.86 -0.97
C ALA A 190 -12.49 -15.92 -1.52
N LEU A 191 -12.33 -14.61 -1.32
CA LEU A 191 -13.19 -13.59 -1.92
C LEU A 191 -12.80 -13.40 -3.39
N ALA A 192 -13.78 -13.51 -4.29
CA ALA A 192 -13.55 -13.37 -5.72
C ALA A 192 -13.07 -11.96 -6.08
N PRO A 193 -11.90 -11.79 -6.73
CA PRO A 193 -11.40 -10.48 -7.11
C PRO A 193 -12.09 -9.93 -8.37
N ARG A 194 -12.35 -8.62 -8.38
CA ARG A 194 -12.82 -7.86 -9.53
C ARG A 194 -12.07 -6.53 -9.62
N VAL A 195 -11.29 -6.34 -10.69
CA VAL A 195 -10.59 -5.07 -10.94
C VAL A 195 -11.60 -3.98 -11.31
N MET A 196 -11.44 -2.80 -10.73
CA MET A 196 -12.20 -1.61 -11.06
C MET A 196 -11.49 -0.76 -12.11
N THR A 197 -12.26 -0.33 -13.11
CA THR A 197 -11.77 0.52 -14.21
C THR A 197 -12.07 2.01 -14.01
N ALA A 198 -12.90 2.36 -13.02
CA ALA A 198 -13.41 3.73 -12.82
C ALA A 198 -12.40 4.72 -12.22
N GLU A 199 -11.41 4.27 -11.46
CA GLU A 199 -10.45 5.17 -10.79
C GLU A 199 -9.38 5.70 -11.74
N GLN A 200 -9.15 7.01 -11.73
CA GLN A 200 -8.22 7.68 -12.66
C GLN A 200 -6.74 7.58 -12.25
N SER A 201 -6.41 7.76 -10.96
CA SER A 201 -5.03 7.86 -10.48
C SER A 201 -4.45 6.56 -9.91
N ASN A 202 -5.31 5.60 -9.58
CA ASN A 202 -4.95 4.37 -8.89
C ASN A 202 -5.62 3.16 -9.54
N SER A 203 -5.25 1.97 -9.08
CA SER A 203 -5.95 0.73 -9.42
C SER A 203 -6.64 0.20 -8.19
N SER A 204 -7.88 -0.24 -8.33
CA SER A 204 -8.62 -0.85 -7.23
C SER A 204 -9.11 -2.24 -7.60
N VAL A 205 -9.10 -3.14 -6.63
CA VAL A 205 -9.63 -4.50 -6.72
C VAL A 205 -10.70 -4.65 -5.64
N VAL A 206 -11.92 -4.98 -6.04
CA VAL A 206 -12.98 -5.36 -5.11
C VAL A 206 -12.89 -6.86 -4.89
N TYR A 207 -12.98 -7.30 -3.65
CA TYR A 207 -13.01 -8.69 -3.24
C TYR A 207 -14.42 -9.02 -2.76
N GLY A 208 -15.14 -9.80 -3.56
CA GLY A 208 -16.57 -10.06 -3.39
C GLY A 208 -17.38 -8.76 -3.45
N ASP A 209 -18.09 -8.49 -2.38
CA ASP A 209 -18.82 -7.25 -2.11
C ASP A 209 -18.40 -6.63 -0.77
N THR A 210 -17.30 -7.12 -0.18
CA THR A 210 -16.97 -6.91 1.23
C THR A 210 -15.73 -6.03 1.42
N PHE A 211 -14.73 -6.13 0.54
CA PHE A 211 -13.50 -5.35 0.65
C PHE A 211 -13.14 -4.70 -0.67
N ILE A 212 -12.53 -3.52 -0.58
CA ILE A 212 -11.83 -2.88 -1.68
C ILE A 212 -10.36 -2.73 -1.30
N LEU A 213 -9.48 -3.13 -2.20
CA LEU A 213 -8.04 -2.87 -2.13
C LEU A 213 -7.71 -1.77 -3.14
N LYS A 214 -7.20 -0.66 -2.63
CA LYS A 214 -6.65 0.43 -3.43
C LYS A 214 -5.14 0.29 -3.52
N LEU A 215 -4.62 0.26 -4.74
CA LEU A 215 -3.19 0.17 -5.06
C LEU A 215 -2.73 1.51 -5.61
N PHE A 216 -1.81 2.15 -4.88
CA PHE A 216 -1.26 3.45 -5.23
C PHE A 216 -0.24 3.29 -6.34
N ARG A 217 -0.55 3.78 -7.54
CA ARG A 217 0.32 3.54 -8.71
C ARG A 217 1.50 4.49 -8.79
N ARG A 218 1.30 5.75 -8.44
CA ARG A 218 2.36 6.74 -8.21
C ARG A 218 2.53 6.92 -6.71
N VAL A 219 3.73 6.70 -6.20
CA VAL A 219 4.03 6.68 -4.77
C VAL A 219 5.10 7.71 -4.42
N SER A 220 4.96 8.28 -3.23
CA SER A 220 5.93 9.20 -2.62
C SER A 220 6.38 8.65 -1.28
N PRO A 221 7.58 9.03 -0.78
CA PRO A 221 7.98 8.73 0.59
C PRO A 221 6.93 9.28 1.58
N GLY A 222 6.68 8.53 2.63
CA GLY A 222 5.72 8.86 3.68
C GLY A 222 4.41 8.08 3.61
N THR A 223 3.57 8.34 4.62
CA THR A 223 2.22 7.76 4.70
C THR A 223 1.33 8.38 3.64
N ASN A 224 0.61 7.58 2.87
CA ASN A 224 -0.35 8.11 1.90
C ASN A 224 -1.57 8.69 2.64
N PRO A 225 -2.07 9.90 2.26
CA PRO A 225 -3.24 10.51 2.91
C PRO A 225 -4.51 9.65 2.86
N ASP A 226 -4.68 8.82 1.82
CA ASP A 226 -5.80 7.87 1.70
C ASP A 226 -5.72 6.71 2.71
N LEU A 227 -4.59 6.55 3.41
CA LEU A 227 -4.43 5.65 4.54
C LEU A 227 -4.42 6.42 5.86
N GLU A 228 -3.64 7.50 5.94
CA GLU A 228 -3.42 8.28 7.16
C GLU A 228 -4.73 8.81 7.75
N LEU A 229 -5.55 9.48 6.93
CA LEU A 229 -6.77 10.13 7.41
C LEU A 229 -7.81 9.10 7.86
N PRO A 230 -8.15 8.06 7.08
CA PRO A 230 -9.07 7.01 7.55
C PRO A 230 -8.58 6.28 8.81
N LEU A 231 -7.28 6.02 8.95
CA LEU A 231 -6.72 5.43 10.17
C LEU A 231 -6.89 6.36 11.38
N ALA A 232 -6.58 7.65 11.23
CA ALA A 232 -6.74 8.62 12.30
C ALA A 232 -8.20 8.76 12.75
N LEU A 233 -9.14 8.76 11.80
CA LEU A 233 -10.57 8.78 12.07
C LEU A 233 -11.03 7.49 12.78
N ALA A 234 -10.57 6.33 12.35
CA ALA A 234 -10.90 5.06 13.00
C ALA A 234 -10.41 5.03 14.46
N ARG A 235 -9.21 5.56 14.75
CA ARG A 235 -8.66 5.64 16.11
C ARG A 235 -9.45 6.54 17.06
N THR A 236 -10.24 7.48 16.53
CA THR A 236 -11.15 8.31 17.32
C THR A 236 -12.55 7.72 17.43
N GLY A 237 -12.79 6.51 16.92
CA GLY A 237 -14.08 5.83 16.93
C GLY A 237 -15.06 6.31 15.86
N CYS A 238 -14.60 7.03 14.83
CA CYS A 238 -15.46 7.48 13.74
C CYS A 238 -15.94 6.29 12.89
N THR A 239 -17.25 6.06 12.85
CA THR A 239 -17.88 5.00 12.05
C THR A 239 -18.34 5.46 10.67
N ARG A 240 -18.18 6.75 10.35
CA ARG A 240 -18.61 7.37 9.07
C ARG A 240 -17.61 7.20 7.93
N VAL A 241 -16.45 6.62 8.19
CA VAL A 241 -15.42 6.32 7.18
C VAL A 241 -14.99 4.87 7.42
N PRO A 242 -14.87 4.01 6.40
CA PRO A 242 -14.48 2.63 6.63
C PRO A 242 -13.06 2.60 7.17
N ALA A 243 -12.88 1.95 8.32
CA ALA A 243 -11.56 1.75 8.88
C ALA A 243 -10.73 0.87 7.93
N PRO A 244 -9.49 1.26 7.59
CA PRO A 244 -8.58 0.38 6.87
C PRO A 244 -8.37 -0.93 7.64
N ALA A 245 -8.54 -2.05 6.95
CA ALA A 245 -8.39 -3.39 7.51
C ALA A 245 -6.96 -3.93 7.36
N ALA A 246 -6.29 -3.58 6.26
CA ALA A 246 -4.89 -3.92 6.03
C ALA A 246 -4.23 -2.93 5.07
N TRP A 247 -2.91 -2.85 5.10
CA TRP A 247 -2.13 -2.07 4.15
C TRP A 247 -0.73 -2.65 4.03
N PHE A 248 0.00 -2.20 3.03
CA PHE A 248 1.40 -2.59 2.86
C PHE A 248 2.25 -1.44 2.37
N GLU A 249 3.51 -1.50 2.76
CA GLU A 249 4.52 -0.46 2.60
C GLU A 249 5.78 -1.09 2.02
N ALA A 250 6.55 -0.32 1.26
CA ALA A 250 7.93 -0.65 0.93
C ALA A 250 8.87 0.20 1.75
N GLU A 251 9.82 -0.43 2.41
CA GLU A 251 10.94 0.26 3.03
C GLU A 251 12.04 0.45 1.99
N PRO A 252 12.39 1.71 1.65
CA PRO A 252 13.54 1.95 0.79
C PRO A 252 14.82 1.40 1.43
N PRO A 253 15.79 0.96 0.61
CA PRO A 253 17.10 0.57 1.12
C PRO A 253 17.71 1.72 1.92
N ALA A 254 18.34 1.39 3.05
CA ALA A 254 19.03 2.39 3.86
C ALA A 254 20.24 2.94 3.09
N GLU A 255 20.21 4.23 2.75
CA GLU A 255 21.35 4.91 2.12
C GLU A 255 22.21 5.59 3.20
N GLY A 256 23.36 4.98 3.52
CA GLY A 256 24.36 5.53 4.43
C GLY A 256 23.94 5.62 5.90
N ALA A 257 24.67 6.44 6.68
CA ALA A 257 24.46 6.63 8.12
C ALA A 257 23.42 7.73 8.46
N GLY A 258 22.60 8.14 7.50
CA GLY A 258 21.57 9.15 7.67
C GLY A 258 20.32 8.64 8.41
N PRO A 259 19.34 9.53 8.68
CA PRO A 259 18.04 9.11 9.18
C PRO A 259 17.41 8.09 8.22
N ARG A 260 16.69 7.10 8.78
CA ARG A 260 16.02 6.08 7.97
C ARG A 260 15.08 6.76 6.97
N PRO A 261 15.15 6.40 5.68
CA PRO A 261 14.26 6.97 4.69
C PRO A 261 12.81 6.55 4.97
N GLU A 262 11.87 7.45 4.72
CA GLU A 262 10.44 7.20 4.94
C GLU A 262 9.94 6.07 4.01
N PRO A 263 9.03 5.20 4.50
CA PRO A 263 8.48 4.13 3.68
C PRO A 263 7.59 4.68 2.56
N PHE A 264 7.40 3.91 1.50
CA PHE A 264 6.37 4.18 0.50
C PHE A 264 5.11 3.42 0.88
N THR A 265 3.99 4.11 1.11
CA THR A 265 2.69 3.43 1.23
C THR A 265 2.25 2.93 -0.15
N LEU A 266 1.98 1.64 -0.26
CA LEU A 266 1.75 0.98 -1.56
C LEU A 266 0.28 0.67 -1.83
N GLY A 267 -0.47 0.37 -0.79
CA GLY A 267 -1.91 0.15 -0.93
C GLY A 267 -2.57 -0.06 0.41
N CYS A 268 -3.87 0.18 0.44
CA CYS A 268 -4.71 -0.02 1.61
C CYS A 268 -5.98 -0.78 1.21
N SER A 269 -6.43 -1.65 2.10
CA SER A 269 -7.68 -2.36 1.99
C SER A 269 -8.63 -1.92 3.09
N SER A 270 -9.88 -1.68 2.73
CA SER A 270 -10.95 -1.33 3.65
C SER A 270 -12.22 -2.08 3.29
N PRO A 271 -13.17 -2.21 4.23
CA PRO A 271 -14.50 -2.68 3.90
C PRO A 271 -15.13 -1.79 2.82
N THR A 272 -15.83 -2.41 1.88
CA THR A 272 -16.71 -1.68 0.97
C THR A 272 -17.81 -0.99 1.78
N TRP A 273 -18.26 0.16 1.30
CA TRP A 273 -19.47 0.75 1.85
C TRP A 273 -20.64 -0.20 1.55
N PRO A 274 -21.54 -0.51 2.50
CA PRO A 274 -22.75 -1.22 2.16
C PRO A 274 -23.50 -0.39 1.12
N VAL A 275 -23.63 -0.94 -0.08
CA VAL A 275 -24.49 -0.35 -1.11
C VAL A 275 -25.91 -0.55 -0.58
N PRO A 276 -26.71 0.50 -0.35
CA PRO A 276 -28.07 0.31 0.12
C PRO A 276 -28.82 -0.60 -0.86
N GLY A 277 -29.24 -1.80 -0.42
CA GLY A 277 -30.11 -2.69 -1.21
C GLY A 277 -29.67 -4.15 -1.37
N THR A 278 -28.50 -4.57 -0.86
CA THR A 278 -28.09 -5.99 -0.90
C THR A 278 -27.84 -6.52 0.52
N ALA A 279 -28.79 -7.33 0.99
CA ALA A 279 -28.85 -8.09 2.25
C ALA A 279 -29.08 -7.32 3.56
N GLY A 280 -30.27 -7.55 4.15
CA GLY A 280 -30.52 -7.45 5.60
C GLY A 280 -30.72 -6.04 6.16
N SER A 281 -31.96 -5.70 6.46
CA SER A 281 -32.40 -4.41 7.02
C SER A 281 -31.49 -3.84 8.13
N SER A 282 -30.78 -2.75 7.82
CA SER A 282 -30.54 -1.67 8.77
C SER A 282 -31.07 -0.38 8.15
N ARG A 283 -32.28 -0.03 8.59
CA ARG A 283 -33.05 1.16 8.20
C ARG A 283 -32.20 2.40 8.48
N TRP A 284 -31.93 3.19 7.43
CA TRP A 284 -31.41 4.54 7.60
C TRP A 284 -32.43 5.37 8.39
N THR A 285 -32.05 5.90 9.55
CA THR A 285 -32.76 7.03 10.14
C THR A 285 -32.37 8.28 9.34
N PRO A 286 -33.33 8.96 8.69
CA PRO A 286 -33.08 10.27 8.11
C PRO A 286 -32.65 11.24 9.21
N TRP A 287 -31.87 12.25 8.83
CA TRP A 287 -31.61 13.41 9.67
C TRP A 287 -32.96 13.97 10.17
N PRO A 288 -33.10 14.31 11.47
CA PRO A 288 -34.29 15.02 11.91
C PRO A 288 -34.37 16.34 11.14
N PRO A 289 -35.55 16.74 10.62
CA PRO A 289 -35.68 18.02 9.94
C PRO A 289 -35.30 19.11 10.93
N THR A 290 -34.20 19.82 10.63
CA THR A 290 -33.85 21.04 11.36
C THR A 290 -35.02 22.01 11.26
N ALA A 291 -35.40 22.52 12.43
CA ALA A 291 -36.49 23.47 12.61
C ALA A 291 -36.42 24.62 11.60
N THR A 292 -37.60 24.94 11.09
CA THR A 292 -37.95 26.03 10.18
C THR A 292 -37.22 27.32 10.53
N SER A 293 -36.53 27.91 9.55
CA SER A 293 -36.15 29.32 9.57
C SER A 293 -36.50 29.94 8.21
N PRO A 294 -37.02 31.18 8.16
CA PRO A 294 -37.88 31.65 7.08
C PRO A 294 -37.10 32.03 5.82
N ALA A 295 -37.79 31.93 4.68
CA ALA A 295 -37.27 32.15 3.33
C ALA A 295 -36.75 33.58 3.08
N PRO A 296 -35.69 33.77 2.25
CA PRO A 296 -35.32 35.08 1.73
C PRO A 296 -36.05 35.38 0.40
N PRO A 297 -36.29 36.67 0.08
CA PRO A 297 -36.97 37.04 -1.16
C PRO A 297 -36.05 36.97 -2.39
N ALA A 298 -36.67 36.70 -3.53
CA ALA A 298 -36.06 36.56 -4.85
C ALA A 298 -35.61 37.90 -5.47
N ARG A 299 -34.44 37.91 -6.15
CA ARG A 299 -34.30 38.30 -7.58
C ARG A 299 -32.84 38.26 -8.09
N TRP A 300 -32.66 37.45 -9.13
CA TRP A 300 -31.82 37.52 -10.35
C TRP A 300 -30.57 38.41 -10.46
N GLY A 301 -29.48 37.79 -10.95
CA GLY A 301 -28.35 38.45 -11.60
C GLY A 301 -27.42 37.46 -12.29
N THR A 302 -27.39 37.49 -13.63
CA THR A 302 -26.63 36.64 -14.56
C THR A 302 -25.14 37.03 -14.69
N ARG A 303 -24.21 36.06 -14.50
CA ARG A 303 -23.00 35.73 -15.32
C ARG A 303 -21.87 35.09 -14.47
N PRO A 304 -21.03 34.20 -15.05
CA PRO A 304 -20.14 33.30 -14.31
C PRO A 304 -18.74 33.90 -14.06
N PRO A 305 -18.01 33.42 -13.03
CA PRO A 305 -16.69 32.85 -13.35
C PRO A 305 -16.20 31.71 -12.43
N ARG A 306 -15.37 30.83 -13.04
CA ARG A 306 -14.10 30.24 -12.55
C ARG A 306 -14.04 29.56 -11.17
N SER A 307 -13.81 28.24 -11.25
CA SER A 307 -12.92 27.43 -10.41
C SER A 307 -12.30 28.09 -9.17
N ILE A 308 -12.83 27.80 -7.99
CA ILE A 308 -12.12 27.95 -6.72
C ILE A 308 -12.55 26.82 -5.76
N TRP A 309 -11.62 25.91 -5.44
CA TRP A 309 -11.65 25.20 -4.16
C TRP A 309 -11.33 26.23 -3.07
N ARG A 310 -12.36 26.67 -2.34
CA ARG A 310 -12.19 27.44 -1.09
C ARG A 310 -12.90 26.65 0.01
N TRP A 311 -12.10 26.17 0.96
CA TRP A 311 -12.56 25.63 2.23
C TRP A 311 -13.14 26.77 3.09
N PRO A 312 -14.32 26.60 3.71
CA PRO A 312 -14.70 27.45 4.83
C PRO A 312 -13.92 26.99 6.07
N ALA A 313 -13.06 27.87 6.58
CA ALA A 313 -12.65 27.82 7.97
C ALA A 313 -13.88 28.15 8.83
N HIS A 314 -14.27 27.27 9.75
CA HIS A 314 -14.87 27.54 11.07
C HIS A 314 -15.30 26.21 11.72
N CYS A 315 -14.42 25.65 12.58
CA CYS A 315 -14.81 24.70 13.62
C CYS A 315 -15.09 25.49 14.91
N PRO A 316 -16.23 25.28 15.59
CA PRO A 316 -16.38 25.75 16.97
C PRO A 316 -15.64 24.80 17.94
N PRO A 317 -15.10 25.29 19.08
CA PRO A 317 -14.39 24.47 20.04
C PRO A 317 -15.36 23.62 20.89
N PRO A 318 -14.95 22.46 21.43
CA PRO A 318 -15.78 21.70 22.35
C PRO A 318 -15.76 22.33 23.75
N CYS A 319 -16.95 22.47 24.35
CA CYS A 319 -17.15 22.83 25.74
C CYS A 319 -16.55 21.78 26.69
N CYS A 320 -15.46 22.13 27.36
CA CYS A 320 -15.02 21.45 28.59
C CYS A 320 -15.79 22.01 29.78
N ALA A 321 -16.78 21.28 30.29
CA ALA A 321 -17.36 21.51 31.61
C ALA A 321 -16.73 20.53 32.61
N ALA A 322 -15.64 20.94 33.25
CA ALA A 322 -15.11 20.27 34.44
C ALA A 322 -15.14 21.26 35.60
N ARG A 323 -16.05 20.99 36.56
CA ARG A 323 -16.11 21.67 37.86
C ARG A 323 -14.75 21.52 38.58
N ARG A 324 -14.15 22.64 38.98
CA ARG A 324 -13.18 22.68 40.07
C ARG A 324 -13.55 23.79 41.03
N SER A 325 -14.13 23.39 42.15
CA SER A 325 -14.19 24.16 43.39
C SER A 325 -12.92 23.88 44.17
N SER A 326 -12.10 24.90 44.43
CA SER A 326 -11.16 24.89 45.56
C SER A 326 -10.67 26.32 45.82
N THR A 327 -11.26 26.88 46.85
CA THR A 327 -10.83 28.01 47.68
C THR A 327 -9.34 27.99 48.02
N TRP A 328 -8.68 29.14 47.89
CA TRP A 328 -7.42 29.47 48.55
C TRP A 328 -7.69 30.11 49.92
N PRO A 329 -6.94 29.79 50.98
CA PRO A 329 -6.83 30.65 52.15
C PRO A 329 -5.58 31.55 52.07
N PRO A 330 -5.53 32.67 52.82
CA PRO A 330 -4.43 33.62 52.75
C PRO A 330 -3.35 33.31 53.78
N ARG A 331 -2.10 33.64 53.44
CA ARG A 331 -1.13 34.38 54.27
C ARG A 331 0.06 34.80 53.42
#